data_AF-A0A7N0UFU4-F1
#
_entry.id   AF-A0A7N0UFU4-F1
#
_cell.length_a   1.000
_cell.length_b   1.000
_cell.length_c   1.000
_cell.angle_alpha   90.00
_cell.angle_beta   90.00
_cell.angle_gamma   90.00
#
_symmetry.space_group_name_H-M   'P 1'
#
loop_
_entity.id
_entity.type
_entity.pdbx_description
1 polymer ?
#
loop_
_entity_poly.entity_id
_entity_poly.type
_entity_poly.pdbx_seq_one_letter_code
_entity_poly.pdbx_strand_id
1 'polypeptide(L)'
;MPKTLMDVVRDIRKSPSKIQAVREIGFGEVVYFSMDELPLKLAFWLVNNFDETTCELALPVERPTVTQDDVQTVFDIPKGSQTLSHDLKRAILTKGLVAKWREHHGTTKALISTMQIKQKIVEDEEAGLGFKLDFLVLFCDRVIESNTNNFVKHSFLNSISNVDMIADINWCQYMIDVIVDFKKEWLRGDRKVHFRGPILLLLISYMYYQHTQK
;
A
#
# COMPACT_ATOMS: atom_id res chain seq x y z
N MET A 1 -7.99 4.03 -7.58
CA MET A 1 -6.74 3.30 -7.30
C MET A 1 -5.80 3.52 -8.49
N PRO A 2 -4.46 3.58 -8.31
CA PRO A 2 -3.57 3.84 -9.44
C PRO A 2 -3.79 2.86 -10.59
N LYS A 3 -3.84 3.37 -11.82
CA LYS A 3 -4.18 2.60 -13.03
C LYS A 3 -3.35 1.31 -13.16
N THR A 4 -2.07 1.36 -12.81
CA THR A 4 -1.16 0.20 -12.84
C THR A 4 -1.64 -0.94 -11.94
N LEU A 5 -2.05 -0.64 -10.71
CA LEU A 5 -2.56 -1.66 -9.78
C LEU A 5 -3.94 -2.16 -10.24
N MET A 6 -4.80 -1.26 -10.76
CA MET A 6 -6.11 -1.64 -11.32
C MET A 6 -6.00 -2.62 -12.49
N ASP A 7 -5.02 -2.43 -13.39
CA ASP A 7 -4.78 -3.35 -14.49
C ASP A 7 -4.34 -4.73 -13.98
N VAL A 8 -3.47 -4.75 -12.96
CA VAL A 8 -2.95 -5.98 -12.35
C VAL A 8 -4.06 -6.74 -11.62
N VAL A 9 -4.86 -6.08 -10.76
CA VAL A 9 -5.95 -6.77 -10.05
C VAL A 9 -7.01 -7.29 -11.01
N ARG A 10 -7.29 -6.58 -12.12
CA ARG A 10 -8.19 -7.07 -13.17
C ARG A 10 -7.67 -8.34 -13.82
N ASP A 11 -6.35 -8.49 -13.97
CA ASP A 11 -5.74 -9.70 -14.49
C ASP A 11 -5.76 -10.84 -13.47
N ILE A 12 -5.38 -10.56 -12.22
CA ILE A 12 -5.44 -11.50 -11.10
C ILE A 12 -6.85 -12.10 -10.96
N ARG A 13 -7.90 -11.30 -11.10
CA ARG A 13 -9.31 -11.75 -11.04
C ARG A 13 -9.65 -12.87 -12.03
N LYS A 14 -8.90 -13.03 -13.12
CA LYS A 14 -9.12 -14.07 -14.12
C LYS A 14 -8.56 -15.43 -13.70
N SER A 15 -7.70 -15.48 -12.69
CA SER A 15 -7.05 -16.71 -12.23
C SER A 15 -7.37 -17.01 -10.76
N PRO A 16 -8.09 -18.11 -10.46
CA PRO A 16 -8.37 -18.52 -9.09
C PRO A 16 -7.11 -18.76 -8.25
N SER A 17 -6.02 -19.28 -8.84
CA SER A 17 -4.77 -19.52 -8.12
C SER A 17 -4.11 -18.21 -7.69
N LYS A 18 -4.11 -17.19 -8.57
CA LYS A 18 -3.61 -15.84 -8.24
C LYS A 18 -4.43 -15.18 -7.12
N ILE A 19 -5.76 -15.29 -7.18
CA ILE A 19 -6.64 -14.78 -6.10
C ILE A 19 -6.31 -15.47 -4.78
N GLN A 20 -6.19 -16.80 -4.80
CA GLN A 20 -5.90 -17.58 -3.60
C GLN A 20 -4.53 -17.21 -3.00
N ALA A 21 -3.50 -17.05 -3.84
CA ALA A 21 -2.17 -16.64 -3.39
C ALA A 21 -2.17 -15.25 -2.73
N VAL A 22 -2.97 -14.29 -3.24
CA VAL A 22 -3.14 -12.97 -2.61
C VAL A 22 -3.93 -13.07 -1.29
N ARG A 23 -4.93 -13.95 -1.22
CA ARG A 23 -5.68 -14.21 0.02
C ARG A 23 -4.80 -14.84 1.11
N GLU A 24 -3.88 -15.74 0.74
CA GLU A 24 -2.97 -16.40 1.68
C GLU A 24 -2.03 -15.43 2.41
N ILE A 25 -1.69 -14.30 1.79
CA ILE A 25 -0.92 -13.23 2.45
C ILE A 25 -1.81 -12.19 3.14
N GLY A 26 -3.13 -12.38 3.13
CA GLY A 26 -4.10 -11.53 3.81
C GLY A 26 -4.61 -10.32 3.02
N PHE A 27 -4.40 -10.26 1.70
CA PHE A 27 -4.80 -9.13 0.85
C PHE A 27 -5.92 -9.49 -0.14
N GLY A 28 -6.68 -10.55 0.14
CA GLY A 28 -7.63 -11.14 -0.81
C GLY A 28 -8.66 -10.14 -1.34
N GLU A 29 -9.22 -9.31 -0.47
CA GLU A 29 -10.26 -8.35 -0.84
C GLU A 29 -9.75 -7.14 -1.62
N VAL A 30 -8.46 -6.81 -1.49
CA VAL A 30 -7.81 -5.78 -2.32
C VAL A 30 -7.96 -6.10 -3.80
N VAL A 31 -7.98 -7.38 -4.16
CA VAL A 31 -8.18 -7.81 -5.55
C VAL A 31 -9.51 -7.33 -6.08
N TYR A 32 -10.56 -7.19 -5.26
CA TYR A 32 -11.90 -6.75 -5.67
C TYR A 32 -12.12 -5.24 -5.57
N PHE A 33 -11.17 -4.50 -4.99
CA PHE A 33 -11.23 -3.05 -4.94
C PHE A 33 -11.37 -2.44 -6.33
N SER A 34 -12.31 -1.51 -6.50
CA SER A 34 -12.53 -0.81 -7.76
C SER A 34 -12.76 0.67 -7.53
N MET A 35 -12.09 1.49 -8.33
CA MET A 35 -12.27 2.93 -8.36
C MET A 35 -11.89 3.41 -9.75
N ASP A 36 -12.86 4.05 -10.43
CA ASP A 36 -12.71 4.48 -11.82
C ASP A 36 -11.66 5.57 -11.97
N GLU A 37 -11.76 6.61 -11.14
CA GLU A 37 -10.82 7.74 -11.13
C GLU A 37 -10.55 8.22 -9.70
N LEU A 38 -9.33 8.71 -9.47
CA LEU A 38 -8.97 9.35 -8.21
C LEU A 38 -9.38 10.84 -8.29
N PRO A 39 -10.34 11.33 -7.49
CA PRO A 39 -10.74 12.74 -7.51
C PRO A 39 -9.64 13.61 -6.88
N LEU A 40 -8.64 14.00 -7.69
CA LEU A 40 -7.41 14.65 -7.22
C LEU A 40 -7.64 15.91 -6.39
N LYS A 41 -8.66 16.72 -6.74
CA LYS A 41 -9.02 17.92 -5.96
C LYS A 41 -9.49 17.57 -4.55
N LEU A 42 -10.35 16.56 -4.43
CA LEU A 42 -10.85 16.09 -3.14
C LEU A 42 -9.72 15.43 -2.34
N ALA A 43 -8.93 14.57 -2.97
CA ALA A 43 -7.75 13.96 -2.37
C ALA A 43 -6.79 15.02 -1.78
N PHE A 44 -6.47 16.06 -2.56
CA PHE A 44 -5.61 17.15 -2.11
C PHE A 44 -6.24 17.94 -0.96
N TRP A 45 -7.55 18.20 -1.03
CA TRP A 45 -8.27 18.86 0.06
C TRP A 45 -8.24 18.02 1.34
N LEU A 46 -8.42 16.71 1.26
CA LEU A 46 -8.34 15.80 2.40
C LEU A 46 -6.94 15.79 3.02
N VAL A 47 -5.89 15.70 2.22
CA VAL A 47 -4.51 15.80 2.70
C VAL A 47 -4.28 17.13 3.43
N ASN A 48 -4.84 18.24 2.95
CA ASN A 48 -4.73 19.53 3.63
C ASN A 48 -5.44 19.58 4.99
N ASN A 49 -6.54 18.85 5.14
CA ASN A 49 -7.36 18.84 6.35
C ASN A 49 -7.04 17.69 7.30
N PHE A 50 -6.19 16.74 6.91
CA PHE A 50 -5.66 15.73 7.82
C PHE A 50 -4.63 16.34 8.78
N ASP A 51 -4.80 16.07 10.07
CA ASP A 51 -3.89 16.45 11.15
C ASP A 51 -3.04 15.23 11.54
N GLU A 52 -1.74 15.30 11.30
CA GLU A 52 -0.78 14.23 11.60
C GLU A 52 -0.56 13.97 13.09
N THR A 53 -0.92 14.91 13.96
CA THR A 53 -0.71 14.79 15.41
C THR A 53 -1.86 14.03 16.05
N THR A 54 -3.09 14.35 15.65
CA THR A 54 -4.30 13.71 16.18
C THR A 54 -4.81 12.56 15.31
N CYS A 55 -4.28 12.41 14.08
CA CYS A 55 -4.81 11.54 13.05
C CYS A 55 -6.26 11.87 12.66
N GLU A 56 -6.72 13.11 12.87
CA GLU A 56 -8.08 13.53 12.54
C GLU A 56 -8.19 14.14 11.15
N LEU A 57 -9.32 13.91 10.48
CA LEU A 57 -9.74 14.67 9.31
C LEU A 57 -10.57 15.87 9.76
N ALA A 58 -10.03 17.09 9.64
CA ALA A 58 -10.75 18.32 9.96
C ALA A 58 -11.81 18.66 8.89
N LEU A 59 -12.94 17.98 8.92
CA LEU A 59 -14.08 18.23 8.04
C LEU A 59 -14.89 19.45 8.55
N PRO A 60 -15.74 20.08 7.72
CA PRO A 60 -16.49 21.27 8.14
C PRO A 60 -17.43 21.06 9.35
N VAL A 61 -17.93 19.83 9.55
CA VAL A 61 -18.95 19.51 10.57
C VAL A 61 -18.38 18.68 11.71
N GLU A 62 -17.36 17.86 11.43
CA GLU A 62 -16.84 16.86 12.37
C GLU A 62 -15.33 16.67 12.17
N ARG A 63 -14.70 15.98 13.13
CA ARG A 63 -13.26 15.69 13.14
C ARG A 63 -13.01 14.21 13.39
N PRO A 64 -13.41 13.31 12.49
CA PRO A 64 -13.22 11.88 12.71
C PRO A 64 -11.73 11.53 12.71
N THR A 65 -11.32 10.74 13.69
CA THR A 65 -9.99 10.14 13.75
C THR A 65 -9.89 9.00 12.74
N VAL A 66 -8.85 8.97 11.93
CA VAL A 66 -8.52 7.82 11.07
C VAL A 66 -7.85 6.75 11.94
N THR A 67 -8.50 5.60 12.05
CA THR A 67 -8.10 4.49 12.92
C THR A 67 -7.72 3.25 12.12
N GLN A 68 -7.11 2.25 12.80
CA GLN A 68 -6.82 0.96 12.17
C GLN A 68 -8.09 0.24 11.72
N ASP A 69 -9.22 0.45 12.42
CA ASP A 69 -10.50 -0.16 12.07
C ASP A 69 -11.06 0.43 10.77
N ASP A 70 -10.82 1.72 10.52
CA ASP A 70 -11.16 2.34 9.23
C ASP A 70 -10.33 1.73 8.11
N VAL A 71 -9.01 1.58 8.32
CA VAL A 71 -8.12 0.94 7.33
C VAL A 71 -8.58 -0.49 7.02
N GLN A 72 -8.90 -1.27 8.06
CA GLN A 72 -9.36 -2.64 7.91
C GLN A 72 -10.72 -2.70 7.22
N THR A 73 -11.67 -1.85 7.59
CA THR A 73 -12.99 -1.79 6.95
C THR A 73 -12.90 -1.43 5.46
N VAL A 74 -11.94 -0.59 5.11
CA VAL A 74 -11.78 -0.04 3.76
C VAL A 74 -11.00 -0.96 2.82
N PHE A 75 -9.86 -1.46 3.28
CA PHE A 75 -8.94 -2.24 2.44
C PHE A 75 -9.00 -3.74 2.73
N ASP A 76 -9.58 -4.13 3.85
CA ASP A 76 -9.58 -5.49 4.40
C ASP A 76 -8.18 -6.14 4.31
N ILE A 77 -7.20 -5.39 4.82
CA ILE A 77 -5.82 -5.82 4.98
C ILE A 77 -5.54 -6.20 6.43
N PRO A 78 -4.50 -6.98 6.71
CA PRO A 78 -4.33 -7.55 8.04
C PRO A 78 -4.08 -6.50 9.13
N LYS A 79 -4.79 -6.66 10.25
CA LYS A 79 -4.59 -5.96 11.51
C LYS A 79 -3.94 -6.92 12.53
N GLY A 80 -2.79 -7.48 12.14
CA GLY A 80 -2.07 -8.47 12.94
C GLY A 80 -1.37 -7.89 14.16
N SER A 81 -0.64 -8.73 14.89
CA SER A 81 0.08 -8.34 16.11
C SER A 81 1.53 -7.93 15.87
N GLN A 82 2.10 -8.24 14.69
CA GLN A 82 3.50 -7.93 14.38
C GLN A 82 3.64 -6.50 13.85
N THR A 83 4.54 -5.72 14.43
CA THR A 83 4.83 -4.36 13.97
C THR A 83 5.83 -4.38 12.83
N LEU A 84 5.46 -3.75 11.70
CA LEU A 84 6.38 -3.47 10.62
C LEU A 84 7.06 -2.12 10.89
N SER A 85 8.36 -2.13 11.18
CA SER A 85 9.08 -0.89 11.43
C SER A 85 9.16 -0.02 10.17
N HIS A 86 8.70 1.23 10.29
CA HIS A 86 8.86 2.28 9.28
C HIS A 86 10.32 2.82 9.23
N ASP A 87 11.15 2.52 10.25
CA ASP A 87 12.56 2.91 10.29
C ASP A 87 13.43 2.04 9.37
N LEU A 88 13.41 2.38 8.07
CA LEU A 88 14.16 1.73 6.99
C LEU A 88 15.70 1.85 7.14
N LYS A 89 16.21 2.53 8.17
CA LYS A 89 17.64 2.80 8.37
C LYS A 89 18.43 1.62 8.97
N ARG A 90 17.77 0.54 9.42
CA ARG A 90 18.44 -0.49 10.23
C ARG A 90 18.14 -1.94 9.88
N ALA A 91 17.82 -2.24 8.62
CA ALA A 91 17.74 -3.62 8.18
C ALA A 91 18.99 -4.00 7.38
N ILE A 92 19.70 -5.03 7.84
CA ILE A 92 20.90 -5.58 7.21
C ILE A 92 20.53 -6.02 5.78
N LEU A 93 20.97 -5.24 4.80
CA LEU A 93 20.73 -5.37 3.36
C LEU A 93 21.40 -6.62 2.79
N THR A 94 20.96 -7.85 3.11
CA THR A 94 21.44 -9.06 2.40
C THR A 94 20.78 -10.39 2.75
N LYS A 95 19.84 -10.49 3.71
CA LYS A 95 19.24 -11.78 4.09
C LYS A 95 17.72 -11.68 4.20
N GLY A 96 17.00 -12.73 3.80
CA GLY A 96 15.53 -12.82 3.91
C GLY A 96 14.79 -12.67 2.58
N LEU A 97 13.56 -12.14 2.61
CA LEU A 97 12.67 -12.09 1.45
C LEU A 97 13.18 -11.22 0.30
N VAL A 98 13.93 -10.15 0.58
CA VAL A 98 14.51 -9.29 -0.48
C VAL A 98 15.45 -10.07 -1.40
N ALA A 99 16.25 -11.01 -0.85
CA ALA A 99 17.14 -11.82 -1.66
C ALA A 99 16.35 -12.77 -2.58
N LYS A 100 15.36 -13.48 -2.03
CA LYS A 100 14.46 -14.35 -2.81
C LYS A 100 13.69 -13.59 -3.87
N TRP A 101 13.23 -12.39 -3.54
CA TRP A 101 12.53 -11.51 -4.47
C TRP A 101 13.43 -11.06 -5.61
N ARG A 102 14.66 -10.63 -5.32
CA ARG A 102 15.66 -10.26 -6.33
C ARG A 102 16.06 -11.43 -7.24
N GLU A 103 16.20 -12.62 -6.66
CA GLU A 103 16.44 -13.86 -7.41
C GLU A 103 15.29 -14.17 -8.38
N HIS A 104 14.03 -13.98 -7.98
CA HIS A 104 12.86 -14.13 -8.85
C HIS A 104 12.90 -13.20 -10.09
N HIS A 105 13.53 -12.03 -9.95
CA HIS A 105 13.76 -11.08 -11.04
C HIS A 105 15.09 -11.30 -11.79
N GLY A 106 15.86 -12.34 -11.44
CA GLY A 106 17.14 -12.65 -12.06
C GLY A 106 18.16 -11.52 -11.94
N THR A 107 18.07 -10.70 -10.89
CA THR A 107 18.91 -9.51 -10.74
C THR A 107 19.45 -9.33 -9.34
N THR A 108 20.70 -8.86 -9.24
CA THR A 108 21.27 -8.38 -7.96
C THR A 108 21.10 -6.87 -7.80
N LYS A 109 20.56 -6.18 -8.81
CA LYS A 109 20.36 -4.73 -8.80
C LYS A 109 19.29 -4.34 -7.78
N ALA A 110 19.48 -3.17 -7.17
CA ALA A 110 18.51 -2.59 -6.24
C ALA A 110 17.28 -1.99 -6.94
N LEU A 111 17.32 -1.76 -8.25
CA LEU A 111 16.28 -1.03 -8.97
C LEU A 111 15.51 -1.99 -9.89
N ILE A 112 14.24 -2.20 -9.58
CA ILE A 112 13.27 -2.92 -10.41
C ILE A 112 12.14 -1.94 -10.73
N SER A 113 11.78 -1.84 -12.00
CA SER A 113 10.74 -0.90 -12.43
C SER A 113 9.34 -1.45 -12.15
N THR A 114 8.37 -0.54 -11.97
CA THR A 114 6.97 -0.90 -11.80
C THR A 114 6.43 -1.69 -13.00
N MET A 115 6.90 -1.38 -14.22
CA MET A 115 6.52 -2.08 -15.43
C MET A 115 6.99 -3.54 -15.43
N GLN A 116 8.22 -3.79 -14.97
CA GLN A 116 8.75 -5.15 -14.83
C GLN A 116 7.93 -5.98 -13.84
N ILE A 117 7.59 -5.41 -12.68
CA ILE A 117 6.71 -6.10 -11.71
C ILE A 117 5.33 -6.39 -12.33
N LYS A 118 4.70 -5.39 -12.95
CA LYS A 118 3.41 -5.58 -13.60
C LYS A 118 3.45 -6.72 -14.61
N GLN A 119 4.47 -6.76 -15.45
CA GLN A 119 4.64 -7.81 -16.46
C GLN A 119 4.81 -9.19 -15.81
N LYS A 120 5.68 -9.30 -14.81
CA LYS A 120 5.89 -10.54 -14.06
C LYS A 120 4.62 -11.07 -13.40
N ILE A 121 3.83 -10.20 -12.76
CA ILE A 121 2.55 -10.61 -12.15
C ILE A 121 1.58 -11.17 -13.19
N VAL A 122 1.53 -10.57 -14.38
CA VAL A 122 0.63 -11.02 -15.47
C VAL A 122 1.11 -12.36 -16.03
N GLU A 123 2.41 -12.51 -16.28
CA GLU A 123 3.02 -13.72 -16.87
C GLU A 123 3.14 -14.90 -15.89
N ASP A 124 3.09 -14.67 -14.58
CA ASP A 124 3.21 -15.74 -13.59
C ASP A 124 1.97 -16.66 -13.61
N GLU A 125 2.15 -17.96 -13.84
CA GLU A 125 1.05 -18.94 -13.86
C GLU A 125 0.95 -19.73 -12.54
N GLU A 126 2.07 -19.84 -11.81
CA GLU A 126 2.22 -20.67 -10.62
C GLU A 126 1.65 -20.02 -9.35
N ALA A 127 1.51 -18.69 -9.35
CA ALA A 127 1.09 -17.88 -8.20
C ALA A 127 1.93 -18.13 -6.92
N GLY A 128 3.22 -18.44 -7.12
CA GLY A 128 4.14 -18.80 -6.05
C GLY A 128 4.67 -17.63 -5.21
N LEU A 129 5.79 -17.86 -4.51
CA LEU A 129 6.41 -16.83 -3.65
C LEU A 129 6.75 -15.54 -4.41
N GLY A 130 7.29 -15.66 -5.63
CA GLY A 130 7.64 -14.51 -6.46
C GLY A 130 6.45 -13.60 -6.76
N PHE A 131 5.36 -14.21 -7.23
CA PHE A 131 4.07 -13.54 -7.44
C PHE A 131 3.55 -12.82 -6.20
N LYS A 132 3.54 -13.50 -5.03
CA LYS A 132 3.06 -12.91 -3.76
C LYS A 132 3.86 -11.65 -3.39
N LEU A 133 5.18 -11.70 -3.53
CA LEU A 133 6.05 -10.58 -3.22
C LEU A 133 5.91 -9.45 -4.25
N ASP A 134 5.77 -9.78 -5.53
CA ASP A 134 5.52 -8.79 -6.60
C ASP A 134 4.21 -8.03 -6.38
N PHE A 135 3.14 -8.76 -6.07
CA PHE A 135 1.85 -8.15 -5.73
C PHE A 135 1.99 -7.22 -4.52
N LEU A 136 2.59 -7.69 -3.43
CA LEU A 136 2.74 -6.91 -2.20
C LEU A 136 3.58 -5.65 -2.41
N VAL A 137 4.70 -5.77 -3.14
CA VAL A 137 5.55 -4.61 -3.48
C VAL A 137 4.79 -3.62 -4.34
N LEU A 138 4.03 -4.07 -5.34
CA LEU A 138 3.22 -3.18 -6.17
C LEU A 138 2.12 -2.49 -5.34
N PHE A 139 1.46 -3.22 -4.44
CA PHE A 139 0.44 -2.66 -3.56
C PHE A 139 1.04 -1.57 -2.65
N CYS A 140 2.14 -1.87 -1.94
CA CYS A 140 2.81 -0.91 -1.08
C CYS A 140 3.28 0.33 -1.86
N ASP A 141 3.91 0.15 -3.03
CA ASP A 141 4.43 1.23 -3.86
C ASP A 141 3.31 2.12 -4.47
N ARG A 142 2.11 1.58 -4.68
CA ARG A 142 1.01 2.31 -5.33
C ARG A 142 -0.03 2.84 -4.35
N VAL A 143 -0.23 2.18 -3.22
CA VAL A 143 -1.31 2.49 -2.27
C VAL A 143 -0.77 3.09 -0.98
N ILE A 144 0.34 2.57 -0.45
CA ILE A 144 0.86 2.98 0.85
C ILE A 144 1.89 4.10 0.70
N GLU A 145 3.00 3.82 0.02
CA GLU A 145 4.12 4.72 -0.19
C GLU A 145 4.29 5.07 -1.67
N SER A 146 3.40 5.91 -2.17
CA SER A 146 3.43 6.39 -3.55
C SER A 146 4.75 7.08 -3.88
N ASN A 147 5.41 6.64 -4.95
CA ASN A 147 6.61 7.29 -5.48
C ASN A 147 6.36 7.87 -6.87
N THR A 148 7.06 8.96 -7.20
CA THR A 148 7.00 9.60 -8.52
C THR A 148 8.00 9.03 -9.51
N ASN A 149 8.95 8.22 -9.05
CA ASN A 149 9.91 7.55 -9.92
C ASN A 149 9.34 6.23 -10.50
N ASN A 150 10.01 5.69 -11.51
CA ASN A 150 9.58 4.46 -12.19
C ASN A 150 10.00 3.17 -11.48
N PHE A 151 10.66 3.26 -10.31
CA PHE A 151 11.23 2.14 -9.58
C PHE A 151 10.45 1.88 -8.29
N VAL A 152 10.21 0.61 -8.00
CA VAL A 152 9.40 0.27 -6.84
C VAL A 152 10.16 0.38 -5.52
N LYS A 153 9.48 0.90 -4.51
CA LYS A 153 9.93 0.80 -3.14
C LYS A 153 9.66 -0.60 -2.59
N HIS A 154 10.73 -1.28 -2.20
CA HIS A 154 10.70 -2.64 -1.64
C HIS A 154 11.46 -2.72 -0.32
N SER A 155 11.85 -1.59 0.26
CA SER A 155 12.68 -1.54 1.47
C SER A 155 11.97 -2.11 2.71
N PHE A 156 10.63 -2.07 2.73
CA PHE A 156 9.81 -2.70 3.78
C PHE A 156 10.00 -4.23 3.84
N LEU A 157 10.32 -4.88 2.70
CA LEU A 157 10.59 -6.32 2.68
C LEU A 157 11.82 -6.71 3.52
N ASN A 158 12.74 -5.77 3.81
CA ASN A 158 13.88 -6.06 4.69
C ASN A 158 13.45 -6.31 6.14
N SER A 159 12.25 -5.88 6.53
CA SER A 159 11.66 -6.08 7.86
C SER A 159 10.83 -7.35 7.94
N ILE A 160 10.73 -8.15 6.86
CA ILE A 160 9.91 -9.36 6.79
C ILE A 160 10.81 -10.57 6.53
N SER A 161 10.87 -11.48 7.50
CA SER A 161 11.79 -12.63 7.45
C SER A 161 11.25 -13.80 6.62
N ASN A 162 9.94 -14.04 6.65
CA ASN A 162 9.26 -15.10 5.91
C ASN A 162 7.89 -14.65 5.38
N VAL A 163 7.43 -15.30 4.30
CA VAL A 163 6.16 -14.97 3.62
C VAL A 163 4.95 -15.20 4.52
N ASP A 164 4.99 -16.22 5.40
CA ASP A 164 3.88 -16.54 6.29
C ASP A 164 3.62 -15.43 7.32
N MET A 165 4.66 -14.65 7.67
CA MET A 165 4.50 -13.50 8.58
C MET A 165 3.77 -12.32 7.94
N ILE A 166 3.58 -12.31 6.62
CA ILE A 166 2.90 -11.20 5.94
C ILE A 166 1.48 -11.05 6.48
N ALA A 167 0.76 -12.15 6.70
CA ALA A 167 -0.60 -12.10 7.23
C ALA A 167 -0.66 -11.67 8.71
N ASP A 168 0.42 -11.84 9.48
CA ASP A 168 0.50 -11.50 10.91
C ASP A 168 0.94 -10.05 11.18
N ILE A 169 1.35 -9.33 10.13
CA ILE A 169 1.77 -7.93 10.23
C ILE A 169 0.55 -7.01 10.38
N ASN A 170 0.69 -6.00 11.23
CA ASN A 170 -0.28 -4.92 11.34
C ASN A 170 -0.11 -3.91 10.20
N TRP A 171 -0.60 -4.28 9.01
CA TRP A 171 -0.57 -3.41 7.83
C TRP A 171 -1.46 -2.18 8.01
N CYS A 172 -2.50 -2.30 8.84
CA CYS A 172 -3.37 -1.19 9.20
C CYS A 172 -2.58 -0.08 9.92
N GLN A 173 -1.83 -0.43 10.98
CA GLN A 173 -0.99 0.52 11.70
C GLN A 173 0.14 1.04 10.81
N TYR A 174 0.78 0.19 10.01
CA TYR A 174 1.83 0.62 9.08
C TYR A 174 1.31 1.68 8.09
N MET A 175 0.10 1.54 7.55
CA MET A 175 -0.49 2.55 6.66
C MET A 175 -0.76 3.89 7.38
N ILE A 176 -1.14 3.84 8.67
CA ILE A 176 -1.33 5.04 9.50
C ILE A 176 0.01 5.72 9.81
N ASP A 177 1.03 4.95 10.20
CA ASP A 177 2.37 5.48 10.48
C ASP A 177 2.92 6.19 9.23
N VAL A 178 2.76 5.56 8.06
CA VAL A 178 3.14 6.14 6.77
C VAL A 178 2.39 7.46 6.53
N ILE A 179 1.06 7.51 6.67
CA ILE A 179 0.35 8.77 6.37
C ILE A 179 0.76 9.92 7.28
N VAL A 180 0.97 9.63 8.56
CA VAL A 180 1.45 10.58 9.56
C VAL A 180 2.83 11.11 9.18
N ASP A 181 3.79 10.25 8.87
CA ASP A 181 5.14 10.66 8.55
C ASP A 181 5.22 11.43 7.21
N PHE A 182 4.52 10.97 6.18
CA PHE A 182 4.47 11.69 4.91
C PHE A 182 3.76 13.03 5.02
N LYS A 183 2.79 13.18 5.93
CA LYS A 183 2.14 14.46 6.21
C LYS A 183 3.08 15.43 6.92
N LYS A 184 3.88 14.98 7.90
CA LYS A 184 4.92 15.80 8.56
C LYS A 184 5.96 16.31 7.56
N GLU A 185 6.37 15.47 6.61
CA GLU A 185 7.34 15.85 5.57
C GLU A 185 6.73 16.75 4.48
N TRP A 186 5.41 16.77 4.33
CA TRP A 186 4.74 17.45 3.24
C TRP A 186 4.64 18.96 3.50
N LEU A 187 5.47 19.73 2.81
CA LEU A 187 5.49 21.19 2.88
C LEU A 187 4.21 21.79 2.26
N ARG A 188 3.30 22.23 3.12
CA ARG A 188 2.03 22.85 2.71
C ARG A 188 2.30 24.06 1.81
N GLY A 189 1.72 24.04 0.61
CA GLY A 189 1.78 25.15 -0.35
C GLY A 189 2.89 25.05 -1.40
N ASP A 190 3.85 24.13 -1.26
CA ASP A 190 4.80 23.85 -2.33
C ASP A 190 4.17 22.92 -3.38
N ARG A 191 3.74 23.51 -4.50
CA ARG A 191 3.15 22.77 -5.63
C ARG A 191 4.14 21.81 -6.31
N LYS A 192 5.44 21.90 -6.01
CA LYS A 192 6.47 20.98 -6.53
C LYS A 192 6.59 19.72 -5.68
N VAL A 193 6.06 19.71 -4.45
CA VAL A 193 6.14 18.56 -3.55
C VAL A 193 4.83 17.76 -3.62
N HIS A 194 4.89 16.64 -4.33
CA HIS A 194 3.80 15.69 -4.37
C HIS A 194 3.65 14.97 -3.02
N PHE A 195 2.42 14.85 -2.52
CA PHE A 195 2.14 14.00 -1.37
C PHE A 195 2.32 12.53 -1.76
N ARG A 196 3.08 11.78 -0.95
CA ARG A 196 3.54 10.43 -1.25
C ARG A 196 2.92 9.35 -0.33
N GLY A 197 2.13 9.76 0.67
CA GLY A 197 1.45 8.83 1.57
C GLY A 197 0.15 8.24 0.98
N PRO A 198 -0.59 7.42 1.75
CA PRO A 198 -1.76 6.68 1.32
C PRO A 198 -2.99 7.57 1.15
N ILE A 199 -3.05 8.34 0.07
CA ILE A 199 -4.19 9.22 -0.26
C ILE A 199 -5.53 8.44 -0.29
N LEU A 200 -5.49 7.19 -0.76
CA LEU A 200 -6.68 6.36 -0.84
C LEU A 200 -7.31 6.11 0.54
N LEU A 201 -6.50 6.02 1.60
CA LEU A 201 -7.02 5.91 2.97
C LEU A 201 -7.91 7.10 3.29
N LEU A 202 -7.41 8.33 3.16
CA LEU A 202 -8.19 9.53 3.47
C LEU A 202 -9.45 9.63 2.62
N LEU A 203 -9.35 9.31 1.33
CA LEU A 203 -10.48 9.39 0.41
C LEU A 203 -11.59 8.43 0.80
N ILE A 204 -11.26 7.18 1.12
CA ILE A 204 -12.28 6.18 1.43
C ILE A 204 -12.78 6.35 2.85
N SER A 205 -11.94 6.72 3.82
CA SER A 205 -12.40 7.12 5.16
C SER A 205 -13.39 8.29 5.05
N TYR A 206 -13.08 9.32 4.24
CA TYR A 206 -14.03 10.41 3.98
C TYR A 206 -15.35 9.91 3.41
N MET A 207 -15.32 9.06 2.36
CA MET A 207 -16.55 8.51 1.77
C MET A 207 -17.35 7.70 2.80
N TYR A 208 -16.67 6.87 3.59
CA TYR A 208 -17.28 6.06 4.65
C TYR A 208 -18.01 6.95 5.66
N TYR A 209 -17.35 7.98 6.19
CA TYR A 209 -17.95 8.92 7.14
C TYR A 209 -19.14 9.70 6.55
N GLN A 210 -19.13 10.00 5.26
CA GLN A 210 -20.29 10.64 4.61
C GLN A 210 -21.50 9.70 4.45
N HIS A 211 -21.29 8.37 4.42
CA HIS A 211 -22.35 7.38 4.20
C HIS A 211 -22.94 6.81 5.50
N THR A 212 -22.18 6.73 6.59
CA THR A 212 -22.67 6.29 7.91
C THR A 212 -23.48 7.34 8.67
N GLN A 213 -23.55 8.58 8.14
CA GLN A 213 -24.28 9.71 8.74
C GLN A 213 -25.67 9.97 8.11
N LYS A 214 -26.22 8.99 7.38
CA LYS A 214 -27.61 8.97 6.91
C LYS A 214 -28.38 7.84 7.59
#